data_AF-A0A7S1MCB3-F1
#
_entry.id   AF-A0A7S1MCB3-F1
#
_cell.length_a   1.000
_cell.length_b   1.000
_cell.length_c   1.000
_cell.angle_alpha   90.00
_cell.angle_beta   90.00
_cell.angle_gamma   90.00
#
_symmetry.space_group_name_H-M   'P 1'
#
loop_
_entity.id
_entity.type
_entity.pdbx_description
1 polymer ?
#
loop_
_entity_poly.entity_id
_entity_poly.type
_entity_poly.pdbx_seq_one_letter_code
_entity_poly.pdbx_strand_id
1 'polypeptide(L)'
;APESWNNLFKKSLTVRAQNSIVQDREAEKIKEQMVQFDERINRVAAEFRANDLFSYDRDYLRVYEDIDAQHGAFMNIEEEAAALRNLQELFDLTESEFKELKDCRNELVMLKHMWDLVTHVKMIFADWMRSTFRMVDVDTILEELKKLQKQLKTQPVKVKGWRCFKGLEEEVKNMATSLPLCAELRSPAMRDRHWQLLLQTTKHQGHIDPEADDFTLERLIEMGLHRFEEDVSNIVEKATKELSIEKSLTKIVDAWEKMVFTYDEHDSLDTFLLGP
;
A
#
# COMPACT_ATOMS: atom_id res chain seq x y z
N ALA A 1 28.17 -18.28 -76.11
CA ALA A 1 27.78 -17.48 -74.92
C ALA A 1 26.30 -17.64 -74.53
N PRO A 2 25.30 -17.59 -75.44
CA PRO A 2 23.87 -17.68 -75.06
C PRO A 2 23.42 -19.07 -74.59
N GLU A 3 23.94 -20.15 -75.19
CA GLU A 3 23.54 -21.51 -74.84
C GLU A 3 24.04 -21.95 -73.46
N SER A 4 25.25 -21.54 -73.07
CA SER A 4 25.78 -21.78 -71.73
C SER A 4 24.93 -21.08 -70.67
N TRP A 5 24.46 -19.87 -70.94
CA TRP A 5 23.56 -19.13 -70.06
C TRP A 5 22.20 -19.84 -69.95
N ASN A 6 21.61 -20.25 -71.06
CA ASN A 6 20.34 -20.99 -71.05
C ASN A 6 20.43 -22.33 -70.31
N ASN A 7 21.55 -23.04 -70.42
CA ASN A 7 21.79 -24.28 -69.68
C ASN A 7 21.98 -24.02 -68.17
N LEU A 8 22.69 -22.95 -67.81
CA LEU A 8 22.83 -22.52 -66.41
C LEU A 8 21.46 -22.13 -65.83
N PHE A 9 20.65 -21.39 -66.59
CA PHE A 9 19.30 -20.98 -66.20
C PHE A 9 18.35 -22.17 -66.03
N LYS A 10 18.40 -23.16 -66.92
CA LYS A 10 17.62 -24.40 -66.74
C LYS A 10 18.05 -25.16 -65.47
N LYS A 11 19.36 -25.26 -65.21
CA LYS A 11 19.87 -25.87 -63.98
C LYS A 11 19.43 -25.10 -62.73
N SER A 12 19.46 -23.76 -62.75
CA SER A 12 19.01 -22.96 -61.61
C SER A 12 17.51 -23.13 -61.34
N LEU A 13 16.68 -23.27 -62.37
CA LEU A 13 15.27 -23.58 -62.22
C LEU A 13 15.03 -24.96 -61.60
N THR A 14 15.78 -25.99 -62.02
CA THR A 14 15.67 -27.34 -61.43
C THR A 14 16.09 -27.35 -59.96
N VAL A 15 17.21 -26.70 -59.63
CA VAL A 15 17.68 -26.57 -58.25
C VAL A 15 16.69 -25.77 -57.40
N ARG A 16 16.10 -24.70 -57.95
CA ARG A 16 15.06 -23.93 -57.27
C ARG A 16 13.82 -24.77 -56.97
N ALA A 17 13.38 -25.60 -57.91
CA ALA A 17 12.24 -26.49 -57.70
C ALA A 17 12.52 -27.56 -56.61
N GLN A 18 13.72 -28.11 -56.59
CA GLN A 18 14.14 -29.06 -55.54
C GLN A 18 14.23 -28.38 -54.17
N ASN A 19 14.81 -27.18 -54.12
CA ASN A 19 14.93 -26.41 -52.88
C ASN A 19 13.57 -25.92 -52.36
N SER A 20 12.60 -25.61 -53.22
CA SER A 20 11.24 -25.21 -52.83
C SER A 20 10.59 -26.25 -51.92
N ILE A 21 10.71 -27.55 -52.25
CA ILE A 21 10.13 -28.63 -51.44
C ILE A 21 10.74 -28.68 -50.03
N VAL A 22 12.05 -28.43 -49.93
CA VAL A 22 12.75 -28.38 -48.65
C VAL A 22 12.36 -27.13 -47.86
N GLN A 23 12.26 -25.98 -48.54
CA GLN A 23 11.82 -24.72 -47.94
C GLN A 23 10.40 -24.84 -47.39
N ASP A 24 9.47 -25.43 -48.15
CA ASP A 24 8.08 -25.64 -47.73
C ASP A 24 8.01 -26.54 -46.48
N ARG A 25 8.84 -27.60 -46.43
CA ARG A 25 8.89 -28.50 -45.28
C ARG A 25 9.45 -27.83 -44.02
N GLU A 26 10.49 -27.03 -44.15
CA GLU A 26 11.05 -26.28 -43.01
C GLU A 26 10.11 -25.16 -42.56
N ALA A 27 9.46 -24.47 -43.50
CA ALA A 27 8.42 -23.49 -43.19
C ALA A 27 7.26 -24.09 -42.39
N GLU A 28 6.83 -25.31 -42.72
CA GLU A 28 5.76 -25.99 -41.96
C GLU A 28 6.20 -26.37 -40.54
N LYS A 29 7.45 -26.83 -40.36
CA LYS A 29 8.00 -27.06 -39.00
C LYS A 29 8.07 -25.79 -38.18
N ILE A 30 8.44 -24.66 -38.79
CA ILE A 30 8.49 -23.36 -38.10
C ILE A 30 7.08 -22.98 -37.64
N LYS A 31 6.05 -23.17 -38.48
CA LYS A 31 4.66 -22.93 -38.08
C LYS A 31 4.23 -23.82 -36.91
N GLU A 32 4.57 -25.11 -36.92
CA GLU A 32 4.28 -26.01 -35.80
C GLU A 32 4.97 -25.56 -34.51
N GLN A 33 6.25 -25.15 -34.59
CA GLN A 33 6.99 -24.60 -33.46
C GLN A 33 6.35 -23.32 -32.92
N MET A 34 5.85 -22.44 -33.79
CA MET A 34 5.16 -21.23 -33.39
C MET A 34 3.89 -21.52 -32.59
N VAL A 35 3.08 -22.49 -33.03
CA VAL A 35 1.85 -22.87 -32.30
C VAL A 35 2.20 -23.41 -30.92
N GLN A 36 3.21 -24.28 -30.82
CA GLN A 36 3.67 -24.82 -29.53
C GLN A 36 4.24 -23.72 -28.63
N PHE A 37 4.96 -22.75 -29.21
CA PHE A 37 5.52 -21.63 -28.49
C PHE A 37 4.43 -20.68 -27.97
N ASP A 38 3.40 -20.39 -28.76
CA ASP A 38 2.23 -19.61 -28.32
C ASP A 38 1.47 -20.32 -27.19
N GLU A 39 1.26 -21.63 -27.27
CA GLU A 39 0.67 -22.42 -26.18
C GLU A 39 1.52 -22.34 -24.90
N ARG A 40 2.85 -22.40 -25.04
CA ARG A 40 3.78 -22.25 -23.91
C ARG A 40 3.72 -20.85 -23.30
N ILE A 41 3.68 -19.79 -24.11
CA ILE A 41 3.51 -18.41 -23.62
C ILE A 41 2.23 -18.29 -22.81
N ASN A 42 1.10 -18.80 -23.34
CA ASN A 42 -0.18 -18.75 -22.63
C ASN A 42 -0.15 -19.49 -21.29
N ARG A 43 0.56 -20.63 -21.23
CA ARG A 43 0.75 -21.37 -19.98
C ARG A 43 1.57 -20.59 -18.97
N VAL A 44 2.72 -20.06 -19.38
CA VAL A 44 3.59 -19.24 -18.51
C VAL A 44 2.86 -17.98 -18.05
N ALA A 45 2.07 -17.35 -18.92
CA ALA A 45 1.24 -16.20 -18.58
C ALA A 45 0.18 -16.55 -17.52
N ALA A 46 -0.47 -17.72 -17.64
CA ALA A 46 -1.42 -18.19 -16.64
C ALA A 46 -0.75 -18.49 -15.30
N GLU A 47 0.41 -19.16 -15.30
CA GLU A 47 1.21 -19.44 -14.10
C GLU A 47 1.70 -18.15 -13.44
N PHE A 48 2.17 -17.17 -14.22
CA PHE A 48 2.58 -15.87 -13.73
C PHE A 48 1.42 -15.14 -13.05
N ARG A 49 0.24 -15.05 -13.68
CA ARG A 49 -0.94 -14.37 -13.11
C ARG A 49 -1.55 -15.12 -11.91
N ALA A 50 -1.34 -16.42 -11.81
CA ALA A 50 -1.73 -17.23 -10.66
C ALA A 50 -0.71 -17.19 -9.51
N ASN A 51 0.46 -16.61 -9.74
CA ASN A 51 1.52 -16.56 -8.74
C ASN A 51 1.10 -15.70 -7.54
N ASP A 52 1.54 -16.14 -6.36
CA ASP A 52 1.31 -15.46 -5.09
C ASP A 52 1.97 -14.07 -5.01
N LEU A 53 2.81 -13.69 -5.99
CA LEU A 53 3.32 -12.32 -6.13
C LEU A 53 2.21 -11.27 -6.26
N PHE A 54 1.03 -11.67 -6.70
CA PHE A 54 -0.15 -10.80 -6.74
C PHE A 54 -0.91 -10.77 -5.41
N SER A 55 -0.52 -11.58 -4.42
CA SER A 55 -1.07 -11.59 -3.07
C SER A 55 -0.32 -10.62 -2.15
N TYR A 56 -1.02 -10.08 -1.16
CA TYR A 56 -0.45 -9.15 -0.19
C TYR A 56 0.27 -9.86 0.97
N ASP A 57 -0.01 -11.15 1.20
CA ASP A 57 0.49 -11.92 2.36
C ASP A 57 1.98 -12.32 2.25
N ARG A 58 2.65 -11.96 1.16
CA ARG A 58 4.06 -12.27 0.92
C ARG A 58 4.96 -11.32 1.69
N ASP A 59 6.04 -11.88 2.24
CA ASP A 59 7.10 -11.09 2.87
C ASP A 59 7.79 -10.22 1.80
N TYR A 60 7.65 -8.90 1.95
CA TYR A 60 8.16 -7.89 1.01
C TYR A 60 9.69 -7.99 0.83
N LEU A 61 10.42 -8.63 1.76
CA LEU A 61 11.85 -8.88 1.65
C LEU A 61 12.22 -9.96 0.61
N ARG A 62 11.38 -10.99 0.43
CA ARG A 62 11.65 -12.11 -0.49
C ARG A 62 11.04 -11.92 -1.87
N VAL A 63 10.05 -11.03 -1.98
CA VAL A 63 9.35 -10.77 -3.24
C VAL A 63 10.29 -10.35 -4.37
N TYR A 64 11.35 -9.59 -4.06
CA TYR A 64 12.29 -9.15 -5.09
C TYR A 64 13.08 -10.30 -5.72
N GLU A 65 13.47 -11.31 -4.94
CA GLU A 65 14.16 -12.51 -5.46
C GLU A 65 13.26 -13.26 -6.45
N ASP A 66 11.98 -13.37 -6.13
CA ASP A 66 10.99 -14.01 -7.00
C ASP A 66 10.68 -13.18 -8.26
N ILE A 67 10.60 -11.85 -8.14
CA ILE A 67 10.45 -10.95 -9.29
C ILE A 67 11.65 -11.08 -10.24
N ASP A 68 12.86 -11.15 -9.70
CA ASP A 68 14.09 -11.31 -10.49
C ASP A 68 14.14 -12.69 -11.15
N ALA A 69 13.71 -13.74 -10.45
CA ALA A 69 13.59 -15.08 -11.03
C ALA A 69 12.59 -15.12 -12.20
N GLN A 70 11.42 -14.48 -12.03
CA GLN A 70 10.43 -14.35 -13.11
C GLN A 70 10.98 -13.49 -14.26
N HIS A 71 11.72 -12.42 -13.96
CA HIS A 71 12.38 -11.60 -14.97
C HIS A 71 13.35 -12.42 -15.82
N GLY A 72 14.19 -13.25 -15.18
CA GLY A 72 15.11 -14.15 -15.88
C GLY A 72 14.38 -15.16 -16.76
N ALA A 73 13.28 -15.74 -16.27
CA ALA A 73 12.45 -16.66 -17.05
C ALA A 73 11.85 -15.98 -18.30
N PHE A 74 11.32 -14.76 -18.16
CA PHE A 74 10.79 -13.99 -19.30
C PHE A 74 11.88 -13.60 -20.30
N MET A 75 13.09 -13.23 -19.86
CA MET A 75 14.21 -12.93 -20.75
C MET A 75 14.58 -14.12 -21.65
N ASN A 76 14.62 -15.34 -21.09
CA ASN A 76 14.90 -16.55 -21.87
C ASN A 76 13.81 -16.80 -22.94
N ILE A 77 12.54 -16.54 -22.60
CA ILE A 77 11.43 -16.68 -23.56
C ILE A 77 11.49 -15.57 -24.62
N GLU A 78 11.90 -14.35 -24.27
CA GLU A 78 12.09 -13.24 -25.20
C GLU A 78 13.21 -13.52 -26.22
N GLU A 79 14.31 -14.14 -25.79
CA GLU A 79 15.39 -14.59 -26.67
C GLU A 79 14.92 -15.65 -27.66
N GLU A 80 14.16 -16.65 -27.18
CA GLU A 80 13.58 -17.68 -28.05
C GLU A 80 12.54 -17.09 -29.02
N ALA A 81 11.72 -16.12 -28.58
CA ALA A 81 10.81 -15.36 -29.44
C ALA A 81 11.55 -14.55 -30.51
N ALA A 82 12.73 -13.99 -30.20
CA ALA A 82 13.56 -13.28 -31.17
C ALA A 82 14.15 -14.24 -32.21
N ALA A 83 14.63 -15.42 -31.78
CA ALA A 83 15.10 -16.45 -32.69
C ALA A 83 14.00 -16.95 -33.64
N LEU A 84 12.78 -17.16 -33.13
CA LEU A 84 11.62 -17.54 -33.95
C LEU A 84 11.22 -16.43 -34.93
N ARG A 85 11.26 -15.15 -34.52
CA ARG A 85 10.99 -14.02 -35.44
C ARG A 85 12.00 -13.95 -36.59
N ASN A 86 13.29 -14.15 -36.31
CA ASN A 86 14.31 -14.21 -37.36
C ASN A 86 14.05 -15.37 -38.34
N LEU A 87 13.54 -16.50 -37.86
CA LEU A 87 13.14 -17.62 -38.72
C LEU A 87 11.88 -17.28 -39.54
N GLN A 88 10.91 -16.56 -38.98
CA GLN A 88 9.73 -16.09 -39.72
C GLN A 88 10.12 -15.15 -40.86
N GLU A 89 11.00 -14.18 -40.59
CA GLU A 89 11.52 -13.24 -41.59
C GLU A 89 12.31 -13.96 -42.69
N LEU A 90 13.16 -14.93 -42.32
CA LEU A 90 13.97 -15.70 -43.28
C LEU A 90 13.12 -16.53 -44.26
N PHE A 91 11.95 -16.99 -43.83
CA PHE A 91 11.05 -17.84 -44.63
C PHE A 91 9.82 -17.09 -45.16
N ASP A 92 9.80 -15.74 -45.09
CA ASP A 92 8.67 -14.90 -45.49
C ASP A 92 7.32 -15.34 -44.86
N LEU A 93 7.36 -15.81 -43.61
CA LEU A 93 6.17 -16.19 -42.84
C LEU A 93 5.57 -14.96 -42.15
N THR A 94 4.25 -15.00 -41.89
CA THR A 94 3.57 -13.95 -41.11
C THR A 94 4.21 -13.81 -39.74
N GLU A 95 4.73 -12.62 -39.43
CA GLU A 95 5.33 -12.31 -38.13
C GLU A 95 4.28 -12.39 -37.01
N SER A 96 4.65 -13.09 -35.93
CA SER A 96 3.83 -13.15 -34.73
C SER A 96 4.24 -12.05 -33.77
N GLU A 97 3.28 -11.26 -33.30
CA GLU A 97 3.56 -10.14 -32.40
C GLU A 97 3.78 -10.56 -30.93
N PHE A 98 3.51 -11.83 -30.59
CA PHE A 98 3.56 -12.41 -29.24
C PHE A 98 2.98 -11.47 -28.18
N LYS A 99 1.73 -11.03 -28.37
CA LYS A 99 1.08 -10.00 -27.54
C LYS A 99 1.06 -10.36 -26.04
N GLU A 100 0.74 -11.61 -25.71
CA GLU A 100 0.73 -12.07 -24.31
C GLU A 100 2.09 -11.97 -23.63
N LEU A 101 3.19 -12.21 -24.36
CA LEU A 101 4.54 -12.06 -23.79
C LEU A 101 4.82 -10.59 -23.45
N LYS A 102 4.49 -9.67 -24.37
CA LYS A 102 4.62 -8.22 -24.13
C LYS A 102 3.74 -7.75 -22.97
N ASP A 103 2.52 -8.26 -22.88
CA ASP A 103 1.59 -7.92 -21.80
C ASP A 103 2.08 -8.43 -20.46
N CYS A 104 2.59 -9.67 -20.38
CA CYS A 104 3.21 -10.22 -19.17
C CYS A 104 4.46 -9.43 -18.76
N ARG A 105 5.27 -8.98 -19.73
CA ARG A 105 6.43 -8.13 -19.47
C ARG A 105 6.04 -6.81 -18.83
N ASN A 106 5.01 -6.16 -19.38
CA ASN A 106 4.46 -4.93 -18.83
C ASN A 106 3.84 -5.15 -17.44
N GLU A 107 3.13 -6.27 -17.24
CA GLU A 107 2.58 -6.66 -15.94
C GLU A 107 3.68 -6.86 -14.89
N LEU A 108 4.80 -7.52 -15.25
CA LEU A 108 5.95 -7.71 -14.36
C LEU A 108 6.58 -6.37 -13.94
N VAL A 109 6.74 -5.43 -14.87
CA VAL A 109 7.26 -4.08 -14.55
C VAL A 109 6.30 -3.33 -13.62
N MET A 110 5.00 -3.38 -13.90
CA MET A 110 3.98 -2.79 -13.03
C MET A 110 3.95 -3.45 -11.65
N LEU A 111 4.16 -4.77 -11.58
CA LEU A 111 4.22 -5.54 -10.35
C LEU A 111 5.43 -5.15 -9.50
N LYS A 112 6.61 -4.96 -10.12
CA LYS A 112 7.78 -4.39 -9.43
C LYS A 112 7.48 -3.02 -8.85
N HIS A 113 6.90 -2.11 -9.63
CA HIS A 113 6.54 -0.78 -9.12
C HIS A 113 5.51 -0.84 -7.98
N MET A 114 4.57 -1.79 -8.04
CA MET A 114 3.61 -2.02 -6.97
C MET A 114 4.31 -2.45 -5.68
N TRP A 115 5.25 -3.39 -5.76
CA TRP A 115 6.01 -3.84 -4.59
C TRP A 115 7.02 -2.81 -4.06
N ASP A 116 7.58 -1.97 -4.94
CA ASP A 116 8.35 -0.79 -4.54
C ASP A 116 7.48 0.16 -3.69
N LEU A 117 6.21 0.35 -4.08
CA LEU A 117 5.26 1.15 -3.32
C LEU A 117 4.88 0.49 -1.98
N VAL A 118 4.64 -0.83 -1.95
CA VAL A 118 4.38 -1.56 -0.71
C VAL A 118 5.54 -1.38 0.27
N THR A 119 6.77 -1.65 -0.18
CA THR A 119 7.97 -1.52 0.64
C THR A 119 8.13 -0.09 1.16
N HIS A 120 7.92 0.91 0.30
CA HIS A 120 7.98 2.31 0.70
C HIS A 120 6.97 2.66 1.80
N VAL A 121 5.70 2.27 1.64
CA VAL A 121 4.66 2.50 2.66
C VAL A 121 4.99 1.77 3.95
N LYS A 122 5.44 0.51 3.88
CA LYS A 122 5.85 -0.28 5.06
C LYS A 122 6.99 0.38 5.83
N MET A 123 8.00 0.89 5.13
CA MET A 123 9.11 1.60 5.75
C MET A 123 8.64 2.89 6.44
N ILE A 124 7.81 3.69 5.76
CA ILE A 124 7.23 4.91 6.35
C ILE A 124 6.42 4.56 7.61
N PHE A 125 5.59 3.52 7.55
CA PHE A 125 4.77 3.10 8.68
C PHE A 125 5.64 2.59 9.82
N ALA A 126 6.71 1.83 9.54
CA ALA A 126 7.66 1.40 10.55
C ALA A 126 8.36 2.58 11.24
N ASP A 127 8.72 3.63 10.49
CA ASP A 127 9.31 4.85 11.05
C ASP A 127 8.32 5.61 11.94
N TRP A 128 7.05 5.71 11.52
CA TRP A 128 5.99 6.30 12.34
C TRP A 128 5.75 5.48 13.62
N MET A 129 5.73 4.15 13.51
CA MET A 129 5.54 3.23 14.62
C MET A 129 6.64 3.35 15.69
N ARG A 130 7.89 3.60 15.28
CA ARG A 130 9.03 3.82 16.18
C ARG A 130 8.99 5.14 16.96
N SER A 131 8.18 6.07 16.52
CA SER A 131 8.14 7.40 17.10
C SER A 131 7.34 7.39 18.41
N THR A 132 7.90 8.00 19.47
CA THR A 132 7.26 8.06 20.80
C THR A 132 6.00 8.91 20.75
N PHE A 133 4.92 8.43 21.38
CA PHE A 133 3.60 9.06 21.33
C PHE A 133 3.60 10.55 21.72
N ARG A 134 4.52 10.96 22.59
CA ARG A 134 4.69 12.35 23.04
C ARG A 134 5.32 13.29 21.99
N MET A 135 6.29 12.79 21.22
CA MET A 135 7.08 13.61 20.29
C MET A 135 6.59 13.55 18.84
N VAL A 136 5.70 12.62 18.52
CA VAL A 136 5.14 12.46 17.18
C VAL A 136 4.39 13.72 16.74
N ASP A 137 4.75 14.29 15.60
CA ASP A 137 3.92 15.29 14.92
C ASP A 137 2.86 14.60 14.07
N VAL A 138 1.63 14.52 14.59
CA VAL A 138 0.52 13.83 13.93
C VAL A 138 0.05 14.62 12.70
N ASP A 139 0.16 15.94 12.69
CA ASP A 139 -0.28 16.76 11.56
C ASP A 139 0.61 16.51 10.34
N THR A 140 1.93 16.49 10.53
CA THR A 140 2.88 16.12 9.48
C THR A 140 2.63 14.70 8.95
N ILE A 141 2.38 13.73 9.84
CA ILE A 141 2.09 12.35 9.44
C ILE A 141 0.76 12.26 8.66
N LEU A 142 -0.27 13.00 9.08
CA LEU A 142 -1.55 13.06 8.36
C LEU A 142 -1.42 13.68 6.97
N GLU A 143 -0.54 14.68 6.79
CA GLU A 143 -0.24 15.23 5.47
C GLU A 143 0.46 14.21 4.57
N GLU A 144 1.47 13.51 5.08
CA GLU A 144 2.15 12.43 4.34
C GLU A 144 1.19 11.30 3.99
N LEU A 145 0.29 10.92 4.90
CA LEU A 145 -0.73 9.92 4.63
C LEU A 145 -1.70 10.35 3.52
N LYS A 146 -2.09 11.63 3.47
CA LYS A 146 -2.90 12.17 2.35
C LYS A 146 -2.15 12.08 1.03
N LYS A 147 -0.83 12.31 1.02
CA LYS A 147 0.02 12.13 -0.17
C LYS A 147 0.04 10.67 -0.61
N LEU A 148 0.22 9.73 0.31
CA LEU A 148 0.16 8.29 0.05
C LEU A 148 -1.20 7.85 -0.53
N GLN A 149 -2.30 8.31 0.07
CA GLN A 149 -3.65 8.04 -0.45
C GLN A 149 -3.85 8.59 -1.88
N LYS A 150 -3.31 9.79 -2.17
CA LYS A 150 -3.35 10.36 -3.53
C LYS A 150 -2.53 9.52 -4.51
N GLN A 151 -1.35 9.06 -4.10
CA GLN A 151 -0.48 8.21 -4.91
C GLN A 151 -1.11 6.84 -5.22
N LEU A 152 -1.83 6.25 -4.26
CA LEU A 152 -2.62 5.03 -4.49
C LEU A 152 -3.76 5.27 -5.50
N LYS A 153 -4.44 6.42 -5.41
CA LYS A 153 -5.50 6.80 -6.35
C LYS A 153 -5.00 7.02 -7.77
N THR A 154 -3.75 7.41 -7.98
CA THR A 154 -3.18 7.60 -9.32
C THR A 154 -2.71 6.31 -9.99
N GLN A 155 -2.71 5.16 -9.28
CA GLN A 155 -2.26 3.90 -9.86
C GLN A 155 -3.17 3.43 -11.03
N PRO A 156 -2.60 2.72 -12.02
CA PRO A 156 -3.37 2.16 -13.14
C PRO A 156 -4.50 1.24 -12.68
N VAL A 157 -5.62 1.23 -13.42
CA VAL A 157 -6.80 0.39 -13.10
C VAL A 157 -6.44 -1.09 -13.00
N LYS A 158 -5.51 -1.56 -13.85
CA LYS A 158 -5.01 -2.94 -13.83
C LYS A 158 -4.36 -3.30 -12.50
N VAL A 159 -3.49 -2.44 -12.00
CA VAL A 159 -2.80 -2.60 -10.69
C VAL A 159 -3.81 -2.60 -9.55
N LYS A 160 -4.81 -1.71 -9.60
CA LYS A 160 -5.87 -1.64 -8.58
C LYS A 160 -6.72 -2.91 -8.46
N GLY A 161 -6.76 -3.73 -9.52
CA GLY A 161 -7.44 -5.03 -9.50
C GLY A 161 -6.70 -6.10 -8.69
N TRP A 162 -5.39 -5.95 -8.48
CA TRP A 162 -4.55 -6.95 -7.84
C TRP A 162 -4.76 -7.03 -6.32
N ARG A 163 -4.59 -8.23 -5.75
CA ARG A 163 -4.81 -8.45 -4.31
C ARG A 163 -3.76 -7.71 -3.47
N CYS A 164 -2.51 -7.64 -3.94
CA CYS A 164 -1.43 -6.86 -3.32
C CYS A 164 -1.79 -5.37 -3.21
N PHE A 165 -2.41 -4.77 -4.24
CA PHE A 165 -2.88 -3.39 -4.16
C PHE A 165 -4.00 -3.22 -3.15
N LYS A 166 -5.00 -4.10 -3.16
CA LYS A 166 -6.14 -4.02 -2.24
C LYS A 166 -5.69 -4.14 -0.77
N GLY A 167 -4.74 -5.05 -0.49
CA GLY A 167 -4.17 -5.18 0.85
C GLY A 167 -3.43 -3.91 1.29
N LEU A 168 -2.64 -3.30 0.40
CA LEU A 168 -1.98 -2.02 0.69
C LEU A 168 -2.98 -0.88 0.90
N GLU A 169 -4.02 -0.80 0.05
CA GLU A 169 -5.08 0.21 0.15
C GLU A 169 -5.83 0.09 1.48
N GLU A 170 -6.15 -1.14 1.90
CA GLU A 170 -6.78 -1.41 3.18
C GLU A 170 -5.87 -1.02 4.36
N GLU A 171 -4.58 -1.34 4.30
CA GLU A 171 -3.62 -0.95 5.34
C GLU A 171 -3.51 0.58 5.47
N VAL A 172 -3.37 1.29 4.36
CA VAL A 172 -3.34 2.76 4.35
C VAL A 172 -4.66 3.35 4.84
N LYS A 173 -5.80 2.72 4.52
CA LYS A 173 -7.12 3.13 5.01
C LYS A 173 -7.22 2.95 6.53
N ASN A 174 -6.79 1.81 7.06
CA ASN A 174 -6.80 1.53 8.49
C ASN A 174 -5.92 2.52 9.25
N MET A 175 -4.76 2.87 8.68
CA MET A 175 -3.89 3.90 9.24
C MET A 175 -4.55 5.28 9.21
N ALA A 176 -5.28 5.62 8.13
CA ALA A 176 -5.99 6.88 8.00
C ALA A 176 -7.16 7.06 8.96
N THR A 177 -7.78 5.98 9.42
CA THR A 177 -8.77 6.03 10.50
C THR A 177 -8.09 6.06 11.87
N SER A 178 -6.99 5.32 12.06
CA SER A 178 -6.35 5.20 13.39
C SER A 178 -5.55 6.45 13.80
N LEU A 179 -4.89 7.14 12.87
CA LEU A 179 -4.03 8.29 13.17
C LEU A 179 -4.79 9.50 13.76
N PRO A 180 -5.94 9.93 13.21
CA PRO A 180 -6.73 11.00 13.83
C PRO A 180 -7.15 10.67 15.26
N LEU A 181 -7.53 9.41 15.53
CA LEU A 181 -7.86 8.94 16.87
C LEU A 181 -6.66 9.02 17.81
N CYS A 182 -5.45 8.73 17.33
CA CYS A 182 -4.22 8.94 18.10
C CYS A 182 -4.00 10.42 18.46
N ALA A 183 -4.34 11.34 17.55
CA ALA A 183 -4.29 12.78 17.82
C ALA A 183 -5.30 13.18 18.91
N GLU A 184 -6.54 12.69 18.81
CA GLU A 184 -7.60 12.94 19.79
C GLU A 184 -7.22 12.44 21.19
N LEU A 185 -6.63 11.25 21.27
CA LEU A 185 -6.15 10.62 22.51
C LEU A 185 -5.00 11.41 23.18
N ARG A 186 -4.33 12.32 22.47
CA ARG A 186 -3.34 13.23 23.06
C ARG A 186 -3.96 14.39 23.85
N SER A 187 -5.29 14.54 23.84
CA SER A 187 -5.96 15.60 24.57
C SER A 187 -5.50 15.65 26.05
N PRO A 188 -5.14 16.83 26.59
CA PRO A 188 -4.74 16.96 28.01
C PRO A 188 -5.89 16.68 28.98
N ALA A 189 -7.11 16.47 28.46
CA ALA A 189 -8.25 16.00 29.23
C ALA A 189 -8.18 14.49 29.56
N MET A 190 -7.36 13.74 28.83
CA MET A 190 -7.16 12.32 29.09
C MET A 190 -6.45 12.09 30.44
N ARG A 191 -6.89 11.05 31.14
CA ARG A 191 -6.48 10.65 32.50
C ARG A 191 -6.48 9.13 32.56
N ASP A 192 -5.83 8.56 33.56
CA ASP A 192 -5.67 7.10 33.70
C ASP A 192 -6.98 6.33 33.58
N ARG A 193 -8.08 6.87 34.15
CA ARG A 193 -9.43 6.27 34.02
C ARG A 193 -9.90 6.12 32.57
N HIS A 194 -9.60 7.10 31.72
CA HIS A 194 -9.96 7.09 30.30
C HIS A 194 -9.11 6.10 29.53
N TRP A 195 -7.82 5.98 29.86
CA TRP A 195 -6.92 4.99 29.27
C TRP A 195 -7.28 3.55 29.68
N GLN A 196 -7.71 3.34 30.91
CA GLN A 196 -8.26 2.05 31.36
C GLN A 196 -9.55 1.69 30.62
N LEU A 197 -10.45 2.66 30.42
CA LEU A 197 -11.66 2.45 29.64
C LEU A 197 -11.35 2.12 28.18
N LEU A 198 -10.37 2.80 27.58
CA LEU A 198 -9.89 2.51 26.23
C LEU A 198 -9.41 1.06 26.11
N LEU A 199 -8.55 0.61 27.03
CA LEU A 199 -8.05 -0.77 27.08
C LEU A 199 -9.18 -1.80 27.22
N GLN A 200 -10.17 -1.51 28.05
CA GLN A 200 -11.33 -2.38 28.23
C GLN A 200 -12.15 -2.50 26.93
N THR A 201 -12.39 -1.39 26.23
CA THR A 201 -13.11 -1.35 24.96
C THR A 201 -12.36 -2.09 23.86
N THR A 202 -11.04 -1.86 23.74
CA THR A 202 -10.20 -2.53 22.73
C THR A 202 -9.86 -3.98 23.11
N LYS A 203 -10.29 -4.45 24.29
CA LYS A 203 -10.03 -5.80 24.83
C LYS A 203 -8.54 -6.10 25.03
N HIS A 204 -7.74 -5.08 25.31
CA HIS A 204 -6.33 -5.21 25.62
C HIS A 204 -6.12 -5.19 27.13
N GLN A 205 -5.19 -6.01 27.62
CA GLN A 205 -4.84 -6.06 29.04
C GLN A 205 -3.54 -5.27 29.27
N GLY A 206 -3.48 -4.51 30.37
CA GLY A 206 -2.29 -3.77 30.76
C GLY A 206 -2.61 -2.43 31.41
N HIS A 207 -1.59 -1.59 31.49
CA HIS A 207 -1.68 -0.19 31.87
C HIS A 207 -1.00 0.62 30.76
N ILE A 208 -1.65 1.71 30.34
CA ILE A 208 -1.04 2.67 29.42
C ILE A 208 -0.58 3.83 30.28
N ASP A 209 0.73 4.07 30.28
CA ASP A 209 1.31 5.30 30.78
C ASP A 209 1.64 6.19 29.58
N PRO A 210 0.85 7.24 29.31
CA PRO A 210 1.07 8.13 28.17
C PRO A 210 2.34 8.99 28.31
N GLU A 211 2.93 9.10 29.51
CA GLU A 211 4.17 9.84 29.77
C GLU A 211 5.42 8.96 29.69
N ALA A 212 5.26 7.65 29.54
CA ALA A 212 6.39 6.73 29.46
C ALA A 212 7.10 6.82 28.10
N ASP A 213 8.43 6.81 28.13
CA ASP A 213 9.26 6.92 26.92
C ASP A 213 9.15 5.69 26.00
N ASP A 214 8.67 4.57 26.53
CA ASP A 214 8.40 3.32 25.80
C ASP A 214 7.01 3.28 25.15
N PHE A 215 6.15 4.28 25.40
CA PHE A 215 4.83 4.35 24.77
C PHE A 215 4.93 4.89 23.34
N THR A 216 5.01 3.96 22.38
CA THR A 216 5.15 4.26 20.95
C THR A 216 3.81 4.26 20.21
N LEU A 217 3.79 4.89 19.03
CA LEU A 217 2.62 4.88 18.15
C LEU A 217 2.26 3.46 17.69
N GLU A 218 3.26 2.57 17.57
CA GLU A 218 3.07 1.13 17.31
C GLU A 218 2.06 0.52 18.27
N ARG A 219 2.27 0.76 19.58
CA ARG A 219 1.42 0.17 20.62
C ARG A 219 -0.04 0.64 20.53
N LEU A 220 -0.25 1.88 20.10
CA LEU A 220 -1.60 2.43 19.87
C LEU A 220 -2.25 1.82 18.64
N ILE A 221 -1.52 1.68 17.55
CA ILE A 221 -2.03 1.14 16.29
C ILE A 221 -2.33 -0.37 16.43
N GLU A 222 -1.51 -1.11 17.19
CA GLU A 222 -1.72 -2.54 17.52
C GLU A 222 -3.07 -2.79 18.21
N MET A 223 -3.58 -1.82 18.99
CA MET A 223 -4.88 -1.95 19.64
C MET A 223 -6.06 -1.92 18.66
N GLY A 224 -5.80 -1.67 17.37
CA GLY A 224 -6.81 -1.73 16.33
C GLY A 224 -7.85 -0.62 16.44
N LEU A 225 -7.40 0.61 16.72
CA LEU A 225 -8.28 1.77 16.93
C LEU A 225 -9.27 2.00 15.79
N HIS A 226 -8.88 1.70 14.54
CA HIS A 226 -9.76 1.74 13.36
C HIS A 226 -11.05 0.90 13.48
N ARG A 227 -11.10 -0.09 14.38
CA ARG A 227 -12.30 -0.93 14.60
C ARG A 227 -13.26 -0.36 15.64
N PHE A 228 -12.79 0.59 16.46
CA PHE A 228 -13.50 1.15 17.61
C PHE A 228 -13.59 2.68 17.52
N GLU A 229 -13.60 3.24 16.31
CA GLU A 229 -13.53 4.68 16.04
C GLU A 229 -14.53 5.49 16.88
N GLU A 230 -15.81 5.10 16.86
CA GLU A 230 -16.87 5.78 17.63
C GLU A 230 -16.63 5.71 19.13
N ASP A 231 -16.24 4.54 19.65
CA ASP A 231 -16.01 4.36 21.08
C ASP A 231 -14.81 5.18 21.57
N VAL A 232 -13.72 5.21 20.79
CA VAL A 232 -12.53 5.99 21.10
C VAL A 232 -12.86 7.48 21.13
N SER A 233 -13.58 7.99 20.12
CA SER A 233 -13.97 9.40 20.07
C SER A 233 -14.92 9.77 21.22
N ASN A 234 -15.86 8.89 21.56
CA ASN A 234 -16.75 9.06 22.73
C ASN A 234 -15.97 9.14 24.06
N ILE A 235 -14.89 8.37 24.22
CA ILE A 235 -14.03 8.44 25.43
C ILE A 235 -13.34 9.80 25.50
N VAL A 236 -12.77 10.28 24.39
CA VAL A 236 -12.10 11.60 24.35
C VAL A 236 -13.09 12.74 24.58
N GLU A 237 -14.31 12.64 24.04
CA GLU A 237 -15.36 13.64 24.25
C GLU A 237 -15.78 13.69 25.73
N LYS A 238 -15.97 12.52 26.37
CA LYS A 238 -16.25 12.42 27.81
C LYS A 238 -15.15 13.07 28.62
N ALA A 239 -13.88 12.74 28.34
CA ALA A 239 -12.73 13.33 29.00
C ALA A 239 -12.73 14.87 28.87
N THR A 240 -13.00 15.38 27.67
CA THR A 240 -13.05 16.83 27.39
C THR A 240 -14.18 17.53 28.15
N LYS A 241 -15.36 16.91 28.21
CA LYS A 241 -16.51 17.40 29.01
C LYS A 241 -16.20 17.40 30.50
N GLU A 242 -15.58 16.33 31.01
CA GLU A 242 -15.15 16.23 32.40
C GLU A 242 -14.15 17.34 32.75
N LEU A 243 -13.14 17.60 31.92
CA LEU A 243 -12.19 18.68 32.14
C LEU A 243 -12.88 20.06 32.17
N SER A 244 -13.91 20.27 31.36
CA SER A 244 -14.69 21.51 31.38
C SER A 244 -15.47 21.69 32.69
N ILE A 245 -16.05 20.59 33.20
CA ILE A 245 -16.74 20.57 34.49
C ILE A 245 -15.74 20.83 35.62
N GLU A 246 -14.59 20.17 35.63
CA GLU A 246 -13.52 20.36 36.60
C GLU A 246 -13.06 21.83 36.64
N LYS A 247 -12.78 22.44 35.48
CA LYS A 247 -12.44 23.87 35.39
C LYS A 247 -13.53 24.79 35.94
N SER A 248 -14.80 24.45 35.73
CA SER A 248 -15.93 25.23 36.24
C SER A 248 -16.05 25.10 37.75
N LEU A 249 -15.85 23.90 38.30
CA LEU A 249 -15.80 23.65 39.74
C LEU A 249 -14.64 24.39 40.40
N THR A 250 -13.44 24.37 39.82
CA THR A 250 -12.28 25.12 40.34
C THR A 250 -12.59 26.61 40.40
N LYS A 251 -13.23 27.19 39.38
CA LYS A 251 -13.66 28.61 39.41
C LYS A 251 -14.65 28.90 40.54
N ILE A 252 -15.57 27.98 40.83
CA ILE A 252 -16.49 28.13 41.95
C ILE A 252 -15.72 28.09 43.26
N VAL A 253 -14.85 27.11 43.47
CA VAL A 253 -14.02 27.01 44.68
C VAL A 253 -13.18 28.28 44.86
N ASP A 254 -12.47 28.72 43.82
CA ASP A 254 -11.66 29.94 43.85
C ASP A 254 -12.50 31.20 44.17
N ALA A 255 -13.72 31.29 43.64
CA ALA A 255 -14.61 32.41 43.91
C ALA A 255 -15.08 32.40 45.37
N TRP A 256 -15.45 31.24 45.90
CA TRP A 256 -15.90 31.09 47.29
C TRP A 256 -14.76 31.29 48.29
N GLU A 257 -13.54 30.84 47.98
CA GLU A 257 -12.35 31.10 48.82
C GLU A 257 -11.97 32.58 48.90
N LYS A 258 -12.18 33.33 47.81
CA LYS A 258 -11.91 34.78 47.74
C LYS A 258 -13.07 35.63 48.25
N MET A 259 -14.23 35.04 48.49
CA MET A 259 -15.42 35.77 48.92
C MET A 259 -15.27 36.11 50.40
N VAL A 260 -15.08 37.40 50.68
CA VAL A 260 -15.06 37.94 52.04
C VAL A 260 -16.30 38.80 52.20
N PHE A 261 -17.11 38.49 53.21
CA PHE A 261 -18.23 39.34 53.57
C PHE A 261 -17.71 40.64 54.17
N THR A 262 -18.02 41.75 53.51
CA THR A 262 -17.85 43.10 54.04
C THR A 262 -19.00 43.38 55.00
N TYR A 263 -18.72 44.08 56.09
CA TYR A 263 -19.71 44.45 57.09
C TYR A 263 -19.60 45.95 57.35
N ASP A 264 -20.74 46.63 57.28
CA ASP A 264 -20.87 48.06 57.58
C ASP A 264 -21.57 48.24 58.93
N GLU A 265 -21.02 49.10 59.77
CA GLU A 265 -21.55 49.37 61.11
C GLU A 265 -22.77 50.30 61.02
N HIS A 266 -23.88 49.91 61.64
CA HIS A 266 -25.11 50.72 61.61
C HIS A 266 -25.19 51.66 62.82
N ASP A 267 -25.05 52.96 62.57
CA ASP A 267 -24.93 54.06 63.55
C ASP A 267 -26.02 54.12 64.65
N SER A 268 -27.16 53.47 64.46
CA SER A 268 -28.29 53.55 65.41
C SER A 268 -28.65 52.23 66.10
N LEU A 269 -28.08 51.10 65.71
CA LEU A 269 -28.45 49.79 66.27
C LEU A 269 -27.29 49.03 66.93
N ASP A 270 -26.06 49.55 66.89
CA ASP A 270 -24.86 48.85 67.42
C ASP A 270 -24.77 47.41 66.85
N THR A 271 -25.12 47.27 65.58
CA THR A 271 -25.14 46.00 64.83
C THR A 271 -24.43 46.18 63.50
N PHE A 272 -23.63 45.19 63.12
CA PHE A 272 -23.01 45.11 61.80
C PHE A 272 -24.03 44.60 60.78
N LEU A 273 -24.32 45.42 59.77
CA LEU A 273 -25.07 44.99 58.60
C LEU A 273 -24.11 44.42 57.57
N LEU A 274 -24.56 43.44 56.79
CA LEU A 274 -23.79 42.94 55.66
C LEU A 274 -23.65 44.08 54.64
N GLY A 275 -22.41 44.50 54.37
CA GLY A 275 -22.09 45.46 53.31
C GLY A 275 -22.38 44.87 51.92
N PRO A 276 -22.49 45.70 50.87
CA PRO A 276 -22.75 45.24 49.51
C PRO A 276 -21.65 44.35 48.96
#